data_AF-A0A077QIY4-F1
#
_entry.id   AF-A0A077QIY4-F1
#
_cell.length_a   1.000
_cell.length_b   1.000
_cell.length_c   1.000
_cell.angle_alpha   90.00
_cell.angle_beta   90.00
_cell.angle_gamma   90.00
#
_symmetry.space_group_name_H-M   'P 1'
#
loop_
_entity.id
_entity.type
_entity.pdbx_description
1 polymer ?
#
loop_
_entity_poly.entity_id
_entity_poly.type
_entity_poly.pdbx_seq_one_letter_code
_entity_poly.pdbx_strand_id
1 'polypeptide(L)'
;MSSVITLDFEKWKAQQTAAGNPVMLDEFVFAYVPDLDPSQGINRDEKLPADNHIVHRQAVNKTGLASENAVAYSVTLGTEVGHFDFNWIGLLNKASGIIGMITHAPTQKKIKTANGLQGNVLTRSFLLEFAGAAKETAITTTAETWQIDFTARLSGIDEMQRLMNTDSYGEAAFFSDGFAVIRSGEQYTVKKGLAYVGGLRGGLEFDQTLNYLRNTRVYADFSYQGNLVSQWETAVKITAANDLKNYVDAAGYLHYVFAIARIDGDGNVTDLRPKGTLSDRDIAKMKQEYATKQILENGLNERQPRGDYSTNSALSSVNKNANNRLEKTKNGADIHSKSEFVKNLGLTELVYRTIGNGSNQIPDMSFFGGGQGWFKMPDGRIIQYGYTQSDPREPKIINFSTPFPTQCFGVTSSGTDHNAANISGCGGIDRFGFYLSAWHVDSETTNRIVTINRTATHISWIAVGI
;
A
#
# COMPACT_ATOMS: atom_id res chain seq x y z
N MET A 1 29.80 17.13 47.20
CA MET A 1 29.90 16.94 48.67
C MET A 1 29.04 15.75 49.00
N SER A 2 29.67 14.66 49.46
CA SER A 2 28.95 13.51 50.01
C SER A 2 28.50 13.89 51.42
N SER A 3 27.31 13.44 51.81
CA SER A 3 26.82 13.60 53.18
C SER A 3 26.15 12.31 53.62
N VAL A 4 26.22 12.02 54.91
CA VAL A 4 25.71 10.75 55.44
C VAL A 4 25.06 10.91 56.79
N ILE A 5 23.98 10.16 57.01
CA ILE A 5 23.33 10.01 58.31
C ILE A 5 24.07 8.93 59.10
N THR A 6 24.48 9.25 60.32
CA THR A 6 25.27 8.34 61.15
C THR A 6 24.41 7.21 61.73
N LEU A 7 25.05 6.08 62.05
CA LEU A 7 24.38 4.95 62.71
C LEU A 7 24.00 5.27 64.17
N ASP A 8 24.78 6.13 64.84
CA ASP A 8 24.47 6.60 66.19
C ASP A 8 23.19 7.44 66.19
N PHE A 9 22.99 8.27 65.17
CA PHE A 9 21.75 9.03 65.01
C PHE A 9 20.54 8.13 64.78
N GLU A 10 20.62 7.12 63.92
CA GLU A 10 19.49 6.21 63.69
C GLU A 10 19.04 5.51 64.97
N LYS A 11 20.00 5.04 65.78
CA LYS A 11 19.74 4.41 67.07
C LYS A 11 19.14 5.40 68.07
N TRP A 12 19.73 6.59 68.19
CA TRP A 12 19.24 7.64 69.09
C TRP A 12 17.86 8.13 68.69
N LYS A 13 17.59 8.29 67.39
CA LYS A 13 16.29 8.66 66.83
C LYS A 13 15.22 7.65 67.26
N ALA A 14 15.47 6.36 67.06
CA ALA A 14 14.54 5.30 67.47
C ALA A 14 14.23 5.34 68.98
N GLN A 15 15.23 5.66 69.82
CA GLN A 15 15.04 5.84 71.26
C GLN A 15 14.19 7.08 71.58
N GLN A 16 14.44 8.22 70.91
CA GLN A 16 13.64 9.44 71.11
C GLN A 16 12.19 9.26 70.66
N THR A 17 11.97 8.60 69.52
CA THR A 17 10.62 8.25 69.04
C THR A 17 9.89 7.35 70.04
N ALA A 18 10.58 6.34 70.61
CA ALA A 18 10.00 5.47 71.64
C ALA A 18 9.70 6.21 72.96
N ALA A 19 10.49 7.24 73.29
CA ALA A 19 10.30 8.09 74.47
C ALA A 19 9.29 9.24 74.25
N GLY A 20 8.80 9.45 73.02
CA GLY A 20 7.89 10.55 72.68
C GLY A 20 8.55 11.94 72.65
N ASN A 21 9.87 11.99 72.61
CA ASN A 21 10.65 13.24 72.58
C ASN A 21 10.95 13.67 71.14
N PRO A 22 11.06 14.98 70.87
CA PRO A 22 11.47 15.46 69.56
C PRO A 22 12.94 15.18 69.28
N VAL A 23 13.23 14.86 68.02
CA VAL A 23 14.56 14.64 67.45
C VAL A 23 15.18 16.00 67.14
N MET A 24 15.83 16.60 68.13
CA MET A 24 16.41 17.94 68.02
C MET A 24 17.88 17.87 67.58
N LEU A 25 18.24 18.58 66.50
CA LEU A 25 19.63 18.84 66.12
C LEU A 25 19.83 20.35 66.10
N ASP A 26 20.74 20.86 66.92
CA ASP A 26 20.80 22.27 67.30
C ASP A 26 22.20 22.87 67.24
N GLU A 27 23.24 22.08 66.91
CA GLU A 27 24.61 22.55 66.79
C GLU A 27 25.27 22.07 65.49
N PHE A 28 25.92 23.00 64.78
CA PHE A 28 26.89 22.70 63.73
C PHE A 28 28.31 22.76 64.30
N VAL A 29 29.13 21.78 63.93
CA VAL A 29 30.55 21.71 64.28
C VAL A 29 31.37 21.72 63.00
N PHE A 30 32.39 22.58 62.98
CA PHE A 30 33.36 22.69 61.90
C PHE A 30 34.71 22.22 62.42
N ALA A 31 35.37 21.34 61.67
CA ALA A 31 36.67 20.81 62.03
C ALA A 31 37.62 20.76 60.83
N TYR A 32 38.91 20.83 61.14
CA TYR A 32 40.00 20.56 60.21
C TYR A 32 40.65 19.23 60.55
N VAL A 33 40.34 18.21 59.76
CA VAL A 33 40.89 16.87 59.88
C VAL A 33 42.06 16.73 58.90
N PRO A 34 43.30 16.56 59.36
CA PRO A 34 44.45 16.36 58.46
C PRO A 34 44.23 15.16 57.53
N ASP A 35 44.70 15.27 56.29
CA ASP A 35 44.69 14.19 55.29
C ASP A 35 43.31 13.61 54.95
N LEU A 36 42.23 14.34 55.20
CA LEU A 36 40.87 13.95 54.83
C LEU A 36 40.70 13.98 53.30
N ASP A 37 40.40 12.82 52.70
CA ASP A 37 40.09 12.70 51.27
C ASP A 37 38.58 12.84 51.02
N PRO A 38 38.09 13.97 50.47
CA PRO A 38 36.67 14.19 50.22
C PRO A 38 36.11 13.37 49.06
N SER A 39 36.94 12.62 48.32
CA SER A 39 36.51 11.71 47.26
C SER A 39 36.10 10.32 47.76
N GLN A 40 36.51 9.96 48.98
CA GLN A 40 36.11 8.71 49.63
C GLN A 40 34.69 8.83 50.21
N GLY A 41 34.01 7.69 50.33
CA GLY A 41 32.72 7.61 51.01
C GLY A 41 32.88 7.90 52.51
N ILE A 42 31.93 8.62 53.10
CA ILE A 42 31.92 8.93 54.54
C ILE A 42 31.48 7.68 55.31
N ASN A 43 32.25 7.28 56.34
CA ASN A 43 31.88 6.17 57.19
C ASN A 43 30.71 6.56 58.11
N ARG A 44 29.65 5.75 58.14
CA ARG A 44 28.45 6.01 58.95
C ARG A 44 28.68 5.87 60.46
N ASP A 45 29.77 5.20 60.86
CA ASP A 45 30.21 5.07 62.26
C ASP A 45 31.26 6.11 62.66
N GLU A 46 31.54 7.09 61.78
CA GLU A 46 32.51 8.14 62.04
C GLU A 46 32.15 8.95 63.29
N LYS A 47 33.15 9.16 64.15
CA LYS A 47 33.00 9.86 65.43
C LYS A 47 33.37 11.33 65.28
N LEU A 48 32.97 12.10 66.28
CA LEU A 48 33.31 13.52 66.35
C LEU A 48 34.84 13.67 66.32
N PRO A 49 35.40 14.53 65.47
CA PRO A 49 36.83 14.83 65.50
C PRO A 49 37.29 15.24 66.89
N ALA A 50 38.54 14.93 67.22
CA ALA A 50 39.14 15.33 68.49
C ALA A 50 39.06 16.86 68.68
N ASP A 51 38.93 17.32 69.92
CA ASP A 51 38.67 18.74 70.23
C ASP A 51 39.74 19.69 69.67
N ASN A 52 40.98 19.23 69.52
CA ASN A 52 42.08 20.01 68.92
C ASN A 52 41.91 20.25 67.40
N HIS A 53 41.06 19.49 66.72
CA HIS A 53 40.73 19.64 65.31
C HIS A 53 39.45 20.45 65.10
N ILE A 54 38.66 20.69 66.15
CA ILE A 54 37.42 21.47 66.06
C ILE A 54 37.78 22.95 66.05
N VAL A 55 37.45 23.61 64.95
CA VAL A 55 37.80 25.02 64.72
C VAL A 55 36.66 25.98 65.04
N HIS A 56 35.40 25.52 64.97
CA HIS A 56 34.25 26.35 65.31
C HIS A 56 33.02 25.50 65.66
N ARG A 57 32.20 26.01 66.57
CA ARG A 57 30.88 25.46 66.89
C ARG A 57 29.85 26.58 66.86
N GLN A 58 28.68 26.32 66.29
CA GLN A 58 27.62 27.32 66.22
C GLN A 58 26.24 26.67 66.30
N ALA A 59 25.31 27.33 66.99
CA ALA A 59 23.93 26.90 67.00
C ALA A 59 23.32 26.96 65.58
N VAL A 60 22.39 26.06 65.28
CA VAL A 60 21.60 26.11 64.05
C VAL A 60 20.90 27.46 63.97
N ASN A 61 21.11 28.20 62.87
CA ASN A 61 20.52 29.53 62.70
C ASN A 61 19.06 29.46 62.29
N LYS A 62 18.71 28.53 61.41
CA LYS A 62 17.33 28.32 60.95
C LYS A 62 17.11 26.85 60.62
N THR A 63 15.89 26.39 60.84
CA THR A 63 15.37 25.10 60.40
C THR A 63 14.21 25.32 59.43
N GLY A 64 13.94 24.32 58.59
CA GLY A 64 12.87 24.42 57.62
C GLY A 64 12.37 23.05 57.15
N LEU A 65 11.07 22.95 56.90
CA LEU A 65 10.43 21.76 56.34
C LEU A 65 10.63 21.75 54.83
N ALA A 66 11.22 20.67 54.29
CA ALA A 66 11.38 20.45 52.86
C ALA A 66 10.28 19.53 52.29
N SER A 67 9.91 18.48 53.03
CA SER A 67 8.77 17.60 52.78
C SER A 67 8.33 16.92 54.08
N GLU A 68 7.23 16.16 54.09
CA GLU A 68 6.80 15.40 55.27
C GLU A 68 7.90 14.47 55.84
N ASN A 69 8.83 14.03 54.98
CA ASN A 69 9.93 13.14 55.30
C ASN A 69 11.32 13.80 55.23
N ALA A 70 11.41 15.12 55.07
CA ALA A 70 12.70 15.80 54.98
C ALA A 70 12.69 17.20 55.61
N VAL A 71 13.73 17.50 56.39
CA VAL A 71 13.93 18.79 57.05
C VAL A 71 15.33 19.34 56.77
N ALA A 72 15.43 20.66 56.62
CA ALA A 72 16.66 21.38 56.38
C ALA A 72 17.13 22.08 57.67
N TYR A 73 18.43 21.99 57.94
CA TYR A 73 19.12 22.72 59.00
C TYR A 73 20.15 23.64 58.38
N SER A 74 20.21 24.90 58.80
CA SER A 74 21.13 25.87 58.20
C SER A 74 21.90 26.68 59.24
N VAL A 75 23.13 27.03 58.89
CA VAL A 75 24.01 27.90 59.68
C VAL A 75 24.66 28.95 58.77
N THR A 76 24.74 30.17 59.26
CA THR A 76 25.40 31.30 58.61
C THR A 76 26.50 31.81 59.52
N LEU A 77 27.75 31.67 59.06
CA LEU A 77 28.92 32.26 59.68
C LEU A 77 29.11 33.66 59.06
N GLY A 78 28.89 34.72 59.85
CA GLY A 78 29.09 36.10 59.41
C GLY A 78 30.57 36.49 59.30
N THR A 79 30.85 37.74 58.93
CA THR A 79 32.23 38.21 58.70
C THR A 79 33.03 38.41 59.99
N GLU A 80 32.36 38.33 61.15
CA GLU A 80 32.93 38.40 62.50
C GLU A 80 33.54 37.07 62.99
N VAL A 81 33.26 35.96 62.30
CA VAL A 81 33.72 34.60 62.63
C VAL A 81 34.88 34.17 61.72
N GLY A 82 35.90 33.53 62.28
CA GLY A 82 37.17 33.16 61.61
C GLY A 82 38.39 33.56 62.47
N HIS A 83 39.64 33.43 62.04
CA HIS A 83 40.16 32.81 60.81
C HIS A 83 40.48 31.33 61.04
N PHE A 84 39.96 30.45 60.20
CA PHE A 84 40.27 29.02 60.27
C PHE A 84 40.03 28.34 58.91
N ASP A 85 40.71 27.22 58.72
CA ASP A 85 40.45 26.29 57.62
C ASP A 85 39.62 25.12 58.18
N PHE A 86 38.74 24.54 57.35
CA PHE A 86 37.93 23.38 57.74
C PHE A 86 37.65 22.49 56.52
N ASN A 87 37.47 21.20 56.74
CA ASN A 87 37.13 20.23 55.70
C ASN A 87 36.08 19.21 56.18
N TRP A 88 35.65 19.32 57.44
CA TRP A 88 34.66 18.47 58.07
C TRP A 88 33.55 19.32 58.68
N ILE A 89 32.29 18.93 58.44
CA ILE A 89 31.12 19.60 59.00
C ILE A 89 30.18 18.52 59.57
N GLY A 90 29.78 18.70 60.82
CA GLY A 90 28.80 17.84 61.49
C GLY A 90 27.60 18.63 61.99
N LEU A 91 26.42 18.01 61.92
CA LEU A 91 25.19 18.48 62.55
C LEU A 91 24.85 17.55 63.72
N LEU A 92 24.65 18.09 64.92
CA LEU A 92 24.56 17.32 66.15
C LEU A 92 23.44 17.81 67.06
N ASN A 93 23.09 16.96 68.03
CA ASN A 93 22.37 17.36 69.22
C ASN A 93 23.37 17.76 70.32
N LYS A 94 23.33 19.02 70.76
CA LYS A 94 24.24 19.59 71.75
C LYS A 94 24.14 18.93 73.11
N ALA A 95 22.95 18.52 73.53
CA ALA A 95 22.71 17.95 74.86
C ALA A 95 23.26 16.52 74.99
N SER A 96 23.11 15.70 73.95
CA SER A 96 23.53 14.30 73.94
C SER A 96 24.89 14.06 73.27
N GLY A 97 25.39 15.02 72.48
CA GLY A 97 26.60 14.88 71.69
C GLY A 97 26.45 13.96 70.46
N ILE A 98 25.23 13.49 70.17
CA ILE A 98 24.97 12.59 69.04
C ILE A 98 25.06 13.36 67.72
N ILE A 99 25.85 12.83 66.79
CA ILE A 99 26.03 13.39 65.45
C ILE A 99 24.90 12.89 64.56
N GLY A 100 24.05 13.79 64.07
CA GLY A 100 23.00 13.49 63.11
C GLY A 100 23.55 13.16 61.72
N MET A 101 24.35 14.07 61.19
CA MET A 101 24.78 14.04 59.80
C MET A 101 26.20 14.60 59.65
N ILE A 102 26.99 14.01 58.77
CA ILE A 102 28.38 14.39 58.49
C ILE A 102 28.50 14.73 57.01
N THR A 103 29.27 15.77 56.70
CA THR A 103 29.70 16.13 55.35
C THR A 103 31.20 16.37 55.33
N HIS A 104 31.88 15.73 54.38
CA HIS A 104 33.28 16.04 54.05
C HIS A 104 33.31 16.95 52.83
N ALA A 105 34.24 17.89 52.84
CA ALA A 105 34.45 18.79 51.72
C ALA A 105 35.95 19.09 51.55
N PRO A 106 36.39 19.51 50.36
CA PRO A 106 37.73 20.06 50.20
C PRO A 106 37.98 21.18 51.21
N THR A 107 39.23 21.35 51.64
CA THR A 107 39.63 22.38 52.61
C THR A 107 39.13 23.76 52.19
N GLN A 108 38.32 24.37 53.06
CA GLN A 108 37.71 25.68 52.87
C GLN A 108 38.20 26.65 53.92
N LYS A 109 38.27 27.92 53.53
CA LYS A 109 38.77 28.99 54.38
C LYS A 109 37.63 29.88 54.87
N LYS A 110 37.56 30.08 56.18
CA LYS A 110 36.74 31.10 56.81
C LYS A 110 37.63 32.26 57.23
N ILE A 111 37.39 33.43 56.66
CA ILE A 111 38.18 34.64 56.86
C ILE A 111 37.36 35.61 57.69
N LYS A 112 37.88 36.01 58.85
CA LYS A 112 37.29 37.05 59.70
C LYS A 112 37.70 38.44 59.19
N THR A 113 36.83 39.41 59.32
CA THR A 113 37.18 40.82 59.10
C THR A 113 38.08 41.30 60.24
N ALA A 114 39.36 41.46 59.96
CA ALA A 114 40.34 41.99 60.90
C ALA A 114 41.53 42.61 60.14
N ASN A 115 42.18 43.62 60.73
CA ASN A 115 43.43 44.21 60.22
C ASN A 115 43.38 44.65 58.74
N GLY A 116 42.25 45.21 58.28
CA GLY A 116 42.08 45.66 56.90
C GLY A 116 41.78 44.57 55.86
N LEU A 117 41.71 43.29 56.27
CA LEU A 117 41.24 42.19 55.42
C LEU A 117 39.72 42.05 55.53
N GLN A 118 39.03 42.07 54.39
CA GLN A 118 37.58 41.84 54.33
C GLN A 118 37.26 40.36 54.57
N GLY A 119 36.44 40.07 55.58
CA GLY A 119 35.98 38.71 55.86
C GLY A 119 34.92 38.23 54.86
N ASN A 120 34.77 36.91 54.73
CA ASN A 120 33.75 36.30 53.90
C ASN A 120 32.53 35.88 54.75
N VAL A 121 31.36 35.72 54.14
CA VAL A 121 30.17 35.09 54.77
C VAL A 121 30.06 33.67 54.23
N LEU A 122 29.71 32.71 55.10
CA LEU A 122 29.56 31.31 54.73
C LEU A 122 28.21 30.80 55.23
N THR A 123 27.36 30.35 54.31
CA THR A 123 26.09 29.69 54.64
C THR A 123 26.18 28.21 54.31
N ARG A 124 25.79 27.34 55.23
CA ARG A 124 25.73 25.88 55.04
C ARG A 124 24.36 25.37 55.39
N SER A 125 23.85 24.48 54.55
CA SER A 125 22.53 23.87 54.69
C SER A 125 22.66 22.35 54.58
N PHE A 126 22.12 21.61 55.54
CA PHE A 126 22.06 20.16 55.56
C PHE A 126 20.60 19.73 55.38
N LEU A 127 20.34 18.85 54.42
CA LEU A 127 19.03 18.24 54.21
C LEU A 127 19.02 16.85 54.85
N LEU A 128 18.21 16.68 55.88
CA LEU A 128 18.07 15.43 56.61
C LEU A 128 16.76 14.74 56.21
N GLU A 129 16.85 13.55 55.61
CA GLU A 129 15.72 12.80 55.08
C GLU A 129 15.50 11.49 55.86
N PHE A 130 14.29 11.32 56.41
CA PHE A 130 13.80 10.08 57.00
C PHE A 130 12.27 10.10 57.17
N ALA A 131 11.65 8.91 57.21
CA ALA A 131 10.20 8.79 57.34
C ALA A 131 9.66 9.52 58.59
N GLY A 132 8.70 10.43 58.37
CA GLY A 132 8.07 11.21 59.43
C GLY A 132 8.91 12.36 60.01
N ALA A 133 9.97 12.80 59.31
CA ALA A 133 10.89 13.83 59.81
C ALA A 133 10.21 15.10 60.32
N ALA A 134 9.15 15.58 59.65
CA ALA A 134 8.40 16.75 60.09
C ALA A 134 7.84 16.58 61.51
N LYS A 135 7.28 15.40 61.79
CA LYS A 135 6.66 15.05 63.06
C LYS A 135 7.70 14.77 64.14
N GLU A 136 8.72 13.98 63.80
CA GLU A 136 9.74 13.57 64.78
C GLU A 136 10.64 14.74 65.19
N THR A 137 10.92 15.70 64.30
CA THR A 137 11.74 16.89 64.63
C THR A 137 10.93 18.08 65.13
N ALA A 138 9.60 17.99 65.08
CA ALA A 138 8.67 19.09 65.33
C ALA A 138 8.89 20.36 64.47
N ILE A 139 9.51 20.23 63.29
CA ILE A 139 9.71 21.33 62.34
C ILE A 139 8.56 21.33 61.33
N THR A 140 7.64 22.28 61.48
CA THR A 140 6.44 22.39 60.62
C THR A 140 6.47 23.59 59.67
N THR A 141 7.38 24.53 59.88
CA THR A 141 7.52 25.74 59.05
C THR A 141 8.30 25.40 57.78
N THR A 142 7.73 25.66 56.61
CA THR A 142 8.40 25.46 55.31
C THR A 142 9.74 26.20 55.24
N ALA A 143 10.78 25.52 54.74
CA ALA A 143 12.11 26.09 54.58
C ALA A 143 12.09 27.28 53.61
N GLU A 144 12.95 28.28 53.86
CA GLU A 144 13.17 29.37 52.92
C GLU A 144 13.94 28.85 51.69
N THR A 145 13.67 29.41 50.50
CA THR A 145 14.15 28.89 49.19
C THR A 145 15.67 28.72 49.09
N TRP A 146 16.47 29.42 49.90
CA TRP A 146 17.94 29.29 49.93
C TRP A 146 18.43 28.08 50.75
N GLN A 147 17.58 27.45 51.56
CA GLN A 147 17.96 26.34 52.44
C GLN A 147 17.92 24.98 51.76
N ILE A 148 17.24 24.87 50.61
CA ILE A 148 17.04 23.62 49.90
C ILE A 148 17.82 23.67 48.60
N ASP A 149 18.67 22.67 48.39
CA ASP A 149 19.31 22.42 47.09
C ASP A 149 18.26 21.83 46.13
N PHE A 150 17.77 22.65 45.20
CA PHE A 150 16.79 22.25 44.19
C PHE A 150 17.42 21.72 42.89
N THR A 151 18.75 21.59 42.80
CA THR A 151 19.43 21.23 41.54
C THR A 151 18.92 19.93 40.95
N ALA A 152 18.79 18.87 41.75
CA ALA A 152 18.29 17.58 41.27
C ALA A 152 16.81 17.62 40.81
N ARG A 153 16.00 18.47 41.46
CA ARG A 153 14.59 18.64 41.08
C ARG A 153 14.47 19.41 39.77
N LEU A 154 15.24 20.49 39.62
CA LEU A 154 15.23 21.30 38.40
C LEU A 154 15.75 20.50 37.20
N SER A 155 16.86 19.77 37.35
CA SER A 155 17.37 18.91 36.28
C SER A 155 16.39 17.78 35.91
N GLY A 156 15.66 17.24 36.89
CA GLY A 156 14.59 16.27 36.64
C GLY A 156 13.42 16.86 35.84
N ILE A 157 13.05 18.12 36.08
CA ILE A 157 12.02 18.82 35.31
C ILE A 157 12.49 19.07 33.87
N ASP A 158 13.73 19.50 33.68
CA ASP A 158 14.31 19.74 32.35
C ASP A 158 14.35 18.45 31.51
N GLU A 159 14.76 17.33 32.12
CA GLU A 159 14.79 16.03 31.44
C GLU A 159 13.38 15.51 31.13
N MET A 160 12.43 15.69 32.05
CA MET A 160 11.02 15.35 31.80
C MET A 160 10.47 16.14 30.61
N GLN A 161 10.75 17.44 30.52
CA GLN A 161 10.33 18.27 29.39
C GLN A 161 10.95 17.80 28.07
N ARG A 162 12.24 17.41 28.08
CA ARG A 162 12.91 16.84 26.90
C ARG A 162 12.27 15.53 26.45
N LEU A 163 11.93 14.64 27.37
CA LEU A 163 11.24 13.37 27.06
C LEU A 163 9.85 13.61 26.49
N MET A 164 9.05 14.49 27.09
CA MET A 164 7.72 14.86 26.57
C MET A 164 7.78 15.42 25.13
N ASN A 165 8.80 16.22 24.83
CA ASN A 165 9.05 16.69 23.46
C ASN A 165 9.46 15.54 22.54
N THR A 166 10.27 14.59 23.01
CA THR A 166 10.66 13.42 22.22
C THR A 166 9.45 12.56 21.89
N ASP A 167 8.52 12.36 22.83
CA ASP A 167 7.29 11.60 22.60
C ASP A 167 6.36 12.30 21.58
N SER A 168 6.41 13.63 21.48
CA SER A 168 5.56 14.41 20.57
C SER A 168 6.17 14.60 19.17
N TYR A 169 7.49 14.76 19.09
CA TYR A 169 8.22 15.15 17.87
C TYR A 169 9.16 14.06 17.33
N GLY A 170 9.42 13.01 18.11
CA GLY A 170 10.35 11.93 17.81
C GLY A 170 11.81 12.33 18.02
N GLU A 171 12.73 11.55 17.43
CA GLU A 171 14.17 11.83 17.50
C GLU A 171 14.54 13.19 16.90
N ALA A 172 13.84 13.59 15.84
CA ALA A 172 13.92 14.93 15.29
C ALA A 172 12.62 15.37 14.59
N ALA A 173 12.38 16.67 14.56
CA ALA A 173 11.30 17.30 13.80
C ALA A 173 11.71 18.67 13.28
N PHE A 174 11.49 18.88 11.98
CA PHE A 174 11.80 20.14 11.30
C PHE A 174 10.51 20.74 10.74
N PHE A 175 10.39 22.07 10.84
CA PHE A 175 9.19 22.79 10.40
C PHE A 175 9.49 23.69 9.21
N SER A 176 8.54 23.76 8.29
CA SER A 176 8.65 24.57 7.06
C SER A 176 9.98 24.29 6.34
N ASP A 177 10.67 25.34 5.90
CA ASP A 177 11.98 25.23 5.26
C ASP A 177 13.15 25.32 6.26
N GLY A 178 12.88 25.32 7.57
CA GLY A 178 13.92 25.41 8.59
C GLY A 178 14.90 24.24 8.53
N PHE A 179 16.19 24.53 8.55
CA PHE A 179 17.29 23.58 8.37
C PHE A 179 17.34 22.89 7.00
N ALA A 180 16.57 23.35 5.99
CA ALA A 180 16.73 22.84 4.63
C ALA A 180 18.13 23.18 4.10
N VAL A 181 18.78 22.22 3.46
CA VAL A 181 20.07 22.44 2.79
C VAL A 181 19.81 22.70 1.31
N ILE A 182 20.19 23.89 0.84
CA ILE A 182 20.00 24.33 -0.55
C ILE A 182 21.37 24.51 -1.20
N ARG A 183 21.56 23.93 -2.39
CA ARG A 183 22.79 24.09 -3.18
C ARG A 183 22.67 25.25 -4.17
N SER A 184 23.70 26.07 -4.26
CA SER A 184 23.92 27.06 -5.33
C SER A 184 25.37 26.96 -5.81
N GLY A 185 25.60 26.27 -6.93
CA GLY A 185 26.96 25.94 -7.38
C GLY A 185 27.70 25.04 -6.38
N GLU A 186 28.81 25.53 -5.83
CA GLU A 186 29.63 24.85 -4.80
C GLU A 186 29.30 25.26 -3.36
N GLN A 187 28.34 26.17 -3.19
CA GLN A 187 27.89 26.68 -1.91
C GLN A 187 26.63 25.94 -1.46
N TYR A 188 26.58 25.59 -0.17
CA TYR A 188 25.44 24.94 0.47
C TYR A 188 24.93 25.83 1.60
N THR A 189 23.67 26.21 1.53
CA THR A 189 23.04 27.07 2.55
C THR A 189 22.05 26.25 3.37
N VAL A 190 22.26 26.21 4.68
CA VAL A 190 21.30 25.68 5.65
C VAL A 190 20.38 26.82 6.09
N LYS A 191 19.09 26.68 5.82
CA LYS A 191 18.09 27.72 6.11
C LYS A 191 17.84 27.88 7.60
N LYS A 192 17.70 29.12 8.06
CA LYS A 192 17.23 29.46 9.40
C LYS A 192 15.85 28.87 9.67
N GLY A 193 15.56 28.56 10.93
CA GLY A 193 14.25 28.04 11.33
C GLY A 193 14.27 27.32 12.65
N LEU A 194 13.12 26.73 13.00
CA LEU A 194 12.89 26.00 14.23
C LEU A 194 12.98 24.50 13.99
N ALA A 195 13.56 23.76 14.93
CA ALA A 195 13.51 22.31 14.97
C ALA A 195 13.50 21.77 16.41
N TYR A 196 13.15 20.49 16.54
CA TYR A 196 13.42 19.68 17.72
C TYR A 196 14.41 18.59 17.34
N VAL A 197 15.45 18.39 18.15
CA VAL A 197 16.42 17.29 18.01
C VAL A 197 16.69 16.72 19.40
N GLY A 198 16.52 15.41 19.56
CA GLY A 198 16.68 14.75 20.87
C GLY A 198 15.76 15.31 21.97
N GLY A 199 14.61 15.87 21.60
CA GLY A 199 13.67 16.52 22.52
C GLY A 199 14.01 17.97 22.90
N LEU A 200 15.16 18.51 22.44
CA LEU A 200 15.54 19.89 22.65
C LEU A 200 14.94 20.79 21.58
N ARG A 201 14.24 21.86 21.98
CA ARG A 201 13.72 22.89 21.09
C ARG A 201 14.81 23.91 20.80
N GLY A 202 15.16 24.11 19.53
CA GLY A 202 16.24 25.02 19.14
C GLY A 202 15.92 25.73 17.82
N GLY A 203 16.33 27.00 17.75
CA GLY A 203 16.19 27.84 16.57
C GLY A 203 17.55 28.13 15.96
N LEU A 204 17.69 27.93 14.65
CA LEU A 204 18.78 28.51 13.89
C LEU A 204 18.36 29.91 13.46
N GLU A 205 18.99 30.96 14.00
CA GLU A 205 18.54 32.35 13.79
C GLU A 205 18.87 32.90 12.40
N PHE A 206 19.98 32.48 11.82
CA PHE A 206 20.50 32.95 10.53
C PHE A 206 20.83 31.78 9.60
N ASP A 207 20.71 32.01 8.30
CA ASP A 207 21.13 31.02 7.30
C ASP A 207 22.63 30.75 7.45
N GLN A 208 23.03 29.48 7.49
CA GLN A 208 24.42 29.06 7.62
C GLN A 208 24.96 28.62 6.27
N THR A 209 26.13 29.12 5.88
CA THR A 209 26.80 28.72 4.65
C THR A 209 27.88 27.68 4.94
N LEU A 210 27.89 26.62 4.13
CA LEU A 210 28.92 25.60 4.10
C LEU A 210 29.48 25.52 2.67
N ASN A 211 30.78 25.25 2.54
CA ASN A 211 31.46 25.19 1.25
C ASN A 211 32.11 23.82 1.05
N TYR A 212 32.28 23.42 -0.22
CA TYR A 212 33.07 22.25 -0.62
C TYR A 212 32.63 20.92 0.04
N LEU A 213 31.32 20.72 0.19
CA LEU A 213 30.78 19.47 0.72
C LEU A 213 30.66 18.43 -0.39
N ARG A 214 31.32 17.27 -0.19
CA ARG A 214 31.24 16.10 -1.07
C ARG A 214 31.27 14.81 -0.27
N ASN A 215 30.47 13.82 -0.68
CA ASN A 215 30.38 12.51 -0.03
C ASN A 215 30.22 12.61 1.49
N THR A 216 29.35 13.50 1.96
CA THR A 216 29.22 13.83 3.39
C THR A 216 27.78 14.04 3.80
N ARG A 217 27.53 14.25 5.09
CA ARG A 217 26.22 14.59 5.64
C ARG A 217 26.32 15.88 6.43
N VAL A 218 25.23 16.63 6.42
CA VAL A 218 25.06 17.81 7.25
C VAL A 218 24.20 17.41 8.45
N TYR A 219 24.67 17.73 9.65
CA TYR A 219 24.01 17.45 10.91
C TYR A 219 23.58 18.75 11.59
N ALA A 220 22.39 18.72 12.17
CA ALA A 220 21.96 19.66 13.18
C ALA A 220 22.35 19.12 14.55
N ASP A 221 23.11 19.90 15.32
CA ASP A 221 23.68 19.55 16.62
C ASP A 221 23.07 20.47 17.68
N PHE A 222 22.35 19.89 18.63
CA PHE A 222 21.57 20.57 19.66
C PHE A 222 22.10 20.19 21.03
N SER A 223 22.38 21.19 21.86
CA SER A 223 22.85 20.99 23.22
C SER A 223 22.22 22.00 24.16
N TYR A 224 21.78 21.54 25.33
CA TYR A 224 21.20 22.42 26.34
C TYR A 224 22.31 22.93 27.26
N GLN A 225 22.58 24.23 27.20
CA GLN A 225 23.75 24.84 27.83
C GLN A 225 23.32 26.05 28.67
N GLY A 226 23.95 26.22 29.84
CA GLY A 226 23.74 27.38 30.71
C GLY A 226 24.71 28.51 30.36
N ASN A 227 24.24 29.76 30.37
CA ASN A 227 25.09 30.94 30.25
C ASN A 227 25.48 31.53 31.63
N LEU A 228 26.38 32.52 31.64
CA LEU A 228 26.88 33.19 32.85
C LEU A 228 25.78 33.86 33.71
N VAL A 229 24.58 34.06 33.15
CA VAL A 229 23.42 34.67 33.83
C VAL A 229 22.42 33.59 34.31
N SER A 230 22.81 32.31 34.28
CA SER A 230 21.96 31.15 34.61
C SER A 230 20.72 30.98 33.72
N GLN A 231 20.71 31.59 32.52
CA GLN A 231 19.71 31.22 31.50
C GLN A 231 20.23 30.00 30.75
N TRP A 232 19.45 28.92 30.79
CA TRP A 232 19.70 27.72 30.02
C TRP A 232 18.95 27.77 28.70
N GLU A 233 19.67 27.63 27.60
CA GLU A 233 19.11 27.65 26.24
C GLU A 233 19.71 26.55 25.38
N THR A 234 18.99 26.19 24.31
CA THR A 234 19.47 25.21 23.34
C THR A 234 20.43 25.89 22.38
N ALA A 235 21.72 25.58 22.51
CA ALA A 235 22.73 25.91 21.52
C ALA A 235 22.53 25.02 20.29
N VAL A 236 22.49 25.65 19.11
CA VAL A 236 22.34 24.97 17.82
C VAL A 236 23.57 25.20 16.97
N LYS A 237 24.19 24.12 16.51
CA LYS A 237 25.35 24.13 15.61
C LYS A 237 25.08 23.28 14.37
N ILE A 238 25.62 23.70 13.24
CA ILE A 238 25.61 22.91 12.01
C ILE A 238 27.00 22.30 11.81
N THR A 239 27.05 20.98 11.62
CA THR A 239 28.30 20.23 11.48
C THR A 239 28.24 19.36 10.23
N ALA A 240 29.28 19.40 9.41
CA ALA A 240 29.45 18.45 8.30
C ALA A 240 30.34 17.29 8.74
N ALA A 241 29.85 16.06 8.59
CA ALA A 241 30.57 14.84 8.95
C ALA A 241 30.01 13.64 8.18
N ASN A 242 30.79 12.58 8.03
CA ASN A 242 30.32 11.36 7.35
C ASN A 242 29.46 10.48 8.27
N ASP A 243 29.83 10.42 9.54
CA ASP A 243 29.06 9.79 10.61
C ASP A 243 29.25 10.62 11.89
N LEU A 244 28.15 11.05 12.48
CA LEU A 244 28.13 11.79 13.75
C LEU A 244 26.98 11.23 14.59
N LYS A 245 27.30 10.86 15.83
CA LYS A 245 26.37 10.33 16.82
C LYS A 245 26.31 11.29 18.01
N ASN A 246 25.30 11.13 18.86
CA ASN A 246 25.19 11.89 20.09
C ASN A 246 26.47 11.74 20.92
N TYR A 247 26.95 12.83 21.51
CA TYR A 247 28.24 12.86 22.19
C TYR A 247 28.20 13.82 23.39
N VAL A 248 29.20 13.71 24.26
CA VAL A 248 29.44 14.69 25.34
C VAL A 248 30.68 15.48 24.96
N ASP A 249 30.61 16.81 25.03
CA ASP A 249 31.74 17.68 24.70
C ASP A 249 32.77 17.74 25.86
N ALA A 250 33.88 18.45 25.63
CA ALA A 250 34.94 18.59 26.64
C ALA A 250 34.50 19.40 27.88
N ALA A 251 33.41 20.17 27.78
CA ALA A 251 32.82 20.92 28.89
C ALA A 251 31.76 20.12 29.65
N GLY A 252 31.46 18.88 29.22
CA GLY A 252 30.50 18.00 29.85
C GLY A 252 29.05 18.18 29.37
N TYR A 253 28.81 18.99 28.34
CA TYR A 253 27.47 19.15 27.78
C TYR A 253 27.12 18.00 26.84
N LEU A 254 25.89 17.51 26.95
CA LEU A 254 25.36 16.49 26.06
C LEU A 254 24.86 17.12 24.75
N HIS A 255 25.23 16.51 23.64
CA HIS A 255 24.88 16.91 22.29
C HIS A 255 24.01 15.84 21.61
N TYR A 256 22.85 16.26 21.13
CA TYR A 256 21.96 15.46 20.31
C TYR A 256 22.07 15.88 18.86
N VAL A 257 22.36 14.93 17.97
CA VAL A 257 22.64 15.22 16.56
C VAL A 257 21.67 14.48 15.65
N PHE A 258 21.27 15.14 14.56
CA PHE A 258 20.45 14.52 13.54
C PHE A 258 20.91 14.93 12.14
N ALA A 259 21.01 13.97 11.21
CA ALA A 259 21.40 14.23 9.83
C ALA A 259 20.24 14.92 9.09
N ILE A 260 20.44 16.17 8.67
CA ILE A 260 19.43 16.97 7.96
C ILE A 260 19.54 16.81 6.44
N ALA A 261 20.73 16.48 5.93
CA ALA A 261 20.93 16.21 4.51
C ALA A 261 22.10 15.27 4.25
N ARG A 262 22.04 14.56 3.14
CA ARG A 262 23.17 13.83 2.54
C ARG A 262 23.59 14.51 1.25
N ILE A 263 24.90 14.67 1.06
CA ILE A 263 25.51 15.26 -0.13
C ILE A 263 26.37 14.19 -0.80
N ASP A 264 26.04 13.85 -2.05
CA ASP A 264 26.77 12.82 -2.80
C ASP A 264 28.08 13.35 -3.44
N GLY A 265 28.74 12.53 -4.25
CA GLY A 265 30.00 12.87 -4.92
C GLY A 265 29.87 13.94 -6.00
N ASP A 266 28.68 14.08 -6.58
CA ASP A 266 28.35 15.13 -7.58
C ASP A 266 27.85 16.41 -6.90
N GLY A 267 27.65 16.36 -5.59
CA GLY A 267 27.19 17.45 -4.75
C GLY A 267 25.66 17.56 -4.64
N ASN A 268 24.89 16.59 -5.12
CA ASN A 268 23.43 16.62 -5.01
C ASN A 268 22.99 16.45 -3.56
N VAL A 269 21.94 17.19 -3.19
CA VAL A 269 21.41 17.20 -1.83
C VAL A 269 20.20 16.28 -1.74
N THR A 270 20.28 15.29 -0.85
CA THR A 270 19.12 14.50 -0.40
C THR A 270 18.66 15.05 0.96
N ASP A 271 17.42 15.54 1.03
CA ASP A 271 16.81 15.99 2.29
C ASP A 271 16.50 14.76 3.17
N LEU A 272 16.98 14.77 4.41
CA LEU A 272 16.77 13.70 5.40
C LEU A 272 15.87 14.14 6.56
N ARG A 273 15.40 15.40 6.55
CA ARG A 273 14.62 15.96 7.65
C ARG A 273 13.25 15.29 7.72
N PRO A 274 12.88 14.72 8.88
CA PRO A 274 11.51 14.33 9.12
C PRO A 274 10.68 15.59 9.43
N LYS A 275 9.66 15.85 8.61
CA LYS A 275 8.88 17.10 8.64
C LYS A 275 7.69 16.99 9.61
N GLY A 276 7.42 18.05 10.35
CA GLY A 276 6.26 18.15 11.26
C GLY A 276 6.37 17.25 12.50
N THR A 277 5.28 17.15 13.25
CA THR A 277 5.19 16.32 14.48
C THR A 277 5.05 14.82 14.16
N LEU A 278 5.21 13.93 15.15
CA LEU A 278 4.92 12.51 14.95
C LEU A 278 3.46 12.29 14.54
N SER A 279 2.52 12.94 15.23
CA SER A 279 1.09 12.88 14.90
C SER A 279 0.80 13.33 13.46
N ASP A 280 1.43 14.40 12.98
CA ASP A 280 1.24 14.86 11.59
C ASP A 280 1.72 13.82 10.57
N ARG A 281 2.85 13.16 10.86
CA ARG A 281 3.42 12.10 10.01
C ARG A 281 2.53 10.86 10.01
N ASP A 282 2.03 10.47 11.17
CA ASP A 282 1.11 9.34 11.30
C ASP A 282 -0.20 9.60 10.56
N ILE A 283 -0.77 10.80 10.71
CA ILE A 283 -1.96 11.22 9.97
C ILE A 283 -1.68 11.23 8.46
N ALA A 284 -0.53 11.75 8.01
CA ALA A 284 -0.17 11.76 6.59
C ALA A 284 -0.04 10.34 6.02
N LYS A 285 0.59 9.42 6.77
CA LYS A 285 0.71 8.02 6.40
C LYS A 285 -0.67 7.34 6.33
N MET A 286 -1.51 7.55 7.34
CA MET A 286 -2.89 7.02 7.35
C MET A 286 -3.70 7.55 6.17
N LYS A 287 -3.59 8.84 5.83
CA LYS A 287 -4.25 9.42 4.64
C LYS A 287 -3.78 8.77 3.35
N GLN A 288 -2.48 8.52 3.21
CA GLN A 288 -1.92 7.85 2.03
C GLN A 288 -2.40 6.40 1.93
N GLU A 289 -2.42 5.67 3.04
CA GLU A 289 -2.96 4.30 3.10
C GLU A 289 -4.46 4.28 2.80
N TYR A 290 -5.24 5.20 3.35
CA TYR A 290 -6.67 5.34 3.07
C TYR A 290 -6.93 5.67 1.60
N ALA A 291 -6.17 6.62 1.02
CA ALA A 291 -6.27 6.94 -0.40
C ALA A 291 -5.92 5.72 -1.28
N THR A 292 -4.92 4.93 -0.89
CA THR A 292 -4.55 3.70 -1.62
C THR A 292 -5.65 2.65 -1.51
N LYS A 293 -6.24 2.46 -0.32
CA LYS A 293 -7.39 1.56 -0.11
C LYS A 293 -8.61 2.02 -0.89
N GLN A 294 -8.89 3.33 -0.91
CA GLN A 294 -10.00 3.90 -1.66
C GLN A 294 -9.80 3.74 -3.17
N ILE A 295 -8.58 3.94 -3.68
CA ILE A 295 -8.25 3.65 -5.09
C ILE A 295 -8.43 2.16 -5.39
N LEU A 296 -8.01 1.28 -4.48
CA LEU A 296 -8.17 -0.17 -4.62
C LEU A 296 -9.65 -0.59 -4.58
N GLU A 297 -10.44 -0.06 -3.65
CA GLU A 297 -11.88 -0.30 -3.54
C GLU A 297 -12.64 0.25 -4.74
N ASN A 298 -12.32 1.47 -5.20
CA ASN A 298 -12.89 2.02 -6.43
C ASN A 298 -12.52 1.15 -7.62
N GLY A 299 -11.27 0.68 -7.72
CA GLY A 299 -10.83 -0.26 -8.75
C GLY A 299 -11.53 -1.62 -8.71
N LEU A 300 -11.96 -2.09 -7.52
CA LEU A 300 -12.71 -3.34 -7.36
C LEU A 300 -14.23 -3.18 -7.57
N ASN A 301 -14.81 -2.07 -7.12
CA ASN A 301 -16.26 -1.89 -7.00
C ASN A 301 -16.87 -1.02 -8.10
N GLU A 302 -16.09 -0.15 -8.75
CA GLU A 302 -16.55 0.49 -9.97
C GLU A 302 -16.62 -0.58 -11.07
N ARG A 303 -17.83 -0.86 -11.55
CA ARG A 303 -17.99 -1.61 -12.81
C ARG A 303 -17.24 -0.81 -13.86
N GLN A 304 -16.08 -1.32 -14.28
CA GLN A 304 -15.29 -0.71 -15.34
C GLN A 304 -16.25 -0.38 -16.52
N PRO A 305 -16.30 0.87 -17.01
CA PRO A 305 -17.21 1.25 -18.08
C PRO A 305 -17.04 0.29 -19.25
N ARG A 306 -18.14 -0.28 -19.78
CA ARG A 306 -18.09 -1.31 -20.82
C ARG A 306 -17.18 -0.88 -21.98
N GLY A 307 -15.94 -1.37 -21.96
CA GLY A 307 -14.84 -0.95 -22.81
C GLY A 307 -13.86 -2.10 -22.94
N ASP A 308 -13.15 -2.16 -24.06
CA ASP A 308 -12.19 -3.24 -24.35
C ASP A 308 -10.94 -3.10 -23.47
N TYR A 309 -10.98 -3.62 -22.24
CA TYR A 309 -9.85 -3.64 -21.29
C TYR A 309 -8.81 -4.72 -21.58
N SER A 310 -8.80 -5.22 -22.80
CA SER A 310 -7.74 -6.06 -23.31
C SER A 310 -6.51 -5.18 -23.59
N THR A 311 -5.73 -4.83 -22.57
CA THR A 311 -4.31 -4.47 -22.75
C THR A 311 -3.50 -5.66 -23.27
N ASN A 312 -4.08 -6.86 -23.23
CA ASN A 312 -3.52 -8.03 -23.84
C ASN A 312 -3.75 -7.98 -25.36
N SER A 313 -2.80 -7.40 -26.10
CA SER A 313 -2.81 -7.37 -27.57
C SER A 313 -3.14 -8.73 -28.20
N ALA A 314 -2.82 -9.84 -27.52
CA ALA A 314 -3.22 -11.17 -27.92
C ALA A 314 -4.74 -11.37 -27.89
N LEU A 315 -5.45 -10.91 -26.85
CA LEU A 315 -6.91 -11.06 -26.73
C LEU A 315 -7.66 -10.20 -27.75
N SER A 316 -7.20 -8.97 -28.01
CA SER A 316 -7.71 -8.14 -29.10
C SER A 316 -7.47 -8.78 -30.47
N SER A 317 -6.29 -9.38 -30.67
CA SER A 317 -5.97 -10.12 -31.91
C SER A 317 -6.84 -11.36 -32.07
N VAL A 318 -7.14 -12.09 -30.98
CA VAL A 318 -8.04 -13.24 -30.97
C VAL A 318 -9.47 -12.81 -31.32
N ASN A 319 -9.99 -11.75 -30.70
CA ASN A 319 -11.33 -11.23 -31.00
C ASN A 319 -11.44 -10.71 -32.44
N LYS A 320 -10.42 -9.99 -32.92
CA LYS A 320 -10.37 -9.51 -34.30
C LYS A 320 -10.31 -10.68 -35.30
N ASN A 321 -9.56 -11.74 -34.99
CA ASN A 321 -9.52 -12.95 -35.81
C ASN A 321 -10.88 -13.65 -35.82
N ALA A 322 -11.49 -13.88 -34.65
CA ALA A 322 -12.80 -14.53 -34.54
C ALA A 322 -13.90 -13.77 -35.28
N ASN A 323 -13.92 -12.43 -35.20
CA ASN A 323 -14.98 -11.62 -35.82
C ASN A 323 -14.82 -11.42 -37.34
N ASN A 324 -13.61 -11.58 -37.89
CA ASN A 324 -13.35 -11.31 -39.31
C ASN A 324 -13.26 -12.56 -40.18
N ARG A 325 -13.11 -13.76 -39.61
CA ARG A 325 -13.05 -15.01 -40.37
C ARG A 325 -14.45 -15.49 -40.73
N LEU A 326 -14.66 -15.81 -42.00
CA LEU A 326 -15.93 -16.27 -42.57
C LEU A 326 -17.12 -15.31 -42.29
N GLU A 327 -16.85 -14.01 -42.26
CA GLU A 327 -17.87 -13.00 -42.01
C GLU A 327 -18.91 -13.02 -43.15
N LYS A 328 -20.20 -13.15 -42.79
CA LYS A 328 -21.31 -13.32 -43.75
C LYS A 328 -21.37 -12.21 -44.80
N THR A 329 -21.12 -10.97 -44.39
CA THR A 329 -21.15 -9.76 -45.25
C THR A 329 -20.02 -9.73 -46.27
N LYS A 330 -18.93 -10.46 -46.03
CA LYS A 330 -17.73 -10.51 -46.89
C LYS A 330 -17.75 -11.66 -47.89
N ASN A 331 -18.81 -12.48 -47.91
CA ASN A 331 -19.01 -13.55 -48.89
C ASN A 331 -17.77 -14.45 -49.12
N GLY A 332 -17.06 -14.78 -48.03
CA GLY A 332 -15.88 -15.63 -48.06
C GLY A 332 -14.66 -15.03 -48.76
N ALA A 333 -14.54 -13.69 -48.81
CA ALA A 333 -13.36 -13.01 -49.35
C ALA A 333 -12.06 -13.30 -48.58
N ASP A 334 -12.18 -13.71 -47.31
CA ASP A 334 -11.05 -14.10 -46.45
C ASP A 334 -10.55 -15.53 -46.71
N ILE A 335 -11.24 -16.31 -47.54
CA ILE A 335 -10.84 -17.67 -47.90
C ILE A 335 -9.76 -17.62 -48.97
N HIS A 336 -8.52 -17.90 -48.56
CA HIS A 336 -7.34 -17.80 -49.42
C HIS A 336 -7.37 -18.72 -50.65
N SER A 337 -7.76 -19.98 -50.45
CA SER A 337 -8.02 -20.95 -51.53
C SER A 337 -9.42 -21.51 -51.37
N LYS A 338 -10.34 -21.04 -52.22
CA LYS A 338 -11.73 -21.53 -52.21
C LYS A 338 -11.81 -23.01 -52.57
N SER A 339 -10.95 -23.48 -53.48
CA SER A 339 -10.89 -24.89 -53.90
C SER A 339 -10.48 -25.81 -52.74
N GLU A 340 -9.39 -25.50 -52.03
CA GLU A 340 -8.93 -26.31 -50.90
C GLU A 340 -9.91 -26.24 -49.72
N PHE A 341 -10.56 -25.07 -49.51
CA PHE A 341 -11.60 -24.92 -48.50
C PHE A 341 -12.79 -25.85 -48.75
N VAL A 342 -13.28 -25.93 -50.00
CA VAL A 342 -14.38 -26.84 -50.38
C VAL A 342 -13.97 -28.30 -50.18
N LYS A 343 -12.76 -28.68 -50.60
CA LYS A 343 -12.22 -30.02 -50.37
C LYS A 343 -12.16 -30.40 -48.89
N ASN A 344 -11.74 -29.48 -48.03
CA ASN A 344 -11.66 -29.68 -46.59
C ASN A 344 -13.03 -29.80 -45.91
N LEU A 345 -14.10 -29.28 -46.52
CA LEU A 345 -15.48 -29.52 -46.08
C LEU A 345 -16.00 -30.91 -46.48
N GLY A 346 -15.15 -31.77 -47.07
CA GLY A 346 -15.55 -33.08 -47.59
C GLY A 346 -16.38 -33.00 -48.87
N LEU A 347 -16.47 -31.81 -49.48
CA LEU A 347 -17.14 -31.61 -50.75
C LEU A 347 -16.15 -31.89 -51.88
N THR A 348 -16.56 -32.69 -52.85
CA THR A 348 -15.75 -32.98 -54.04
C THR A 348 -15.98 -31.90 -55.11
N GLU A 349 -15.13 -31.83 -56.14
CA GLU A 349 -15.27 -30.90 -57.27
C GLU A 349 -16.63 -30.99 -58.00
N LEU A 350 -17.44 -32.01 -57.70
CA LEU A 350 -18.81 -32.19 -58.20
C LEU A 350 -19.81 -31.13 -57.71
N VAL A 351 -19.46 -30.31 -56.72
CA VAL A 351 -20.32 -29.21 -56.23
C VAL A 351 -20.40 -28.03 -57.20
N TYR A 352 -19.52 -27.97 -58.21
CA TYR A 352 -19.53 -26.90 -59.23
C TYR A 352 -20.31 -27.24 -60.50
N ARG A 353 -21.28 -28.15 -60.45
CA ARG A 353 -22.18 -28.32 -61.61
C ARG A 353 -23.09 -27.11 -61.71
N THR A 354 -22.94 -26.38 -62.80
CA THR A 354 -23.83 -25.26 -63.11
C THR A 354 -25.21 -25.77 -63.51
N ILE A 355 -26.24 -24.98 -63.23
CA ILE A 355 -27.58 -25.23 -63.73
C ILE A 355 -27.58 -25.03 -65.25
N GLY A 356 -28.01 -26.05 -66.00
CA GLY A 356 -28.00 -26.04 -67.46
C GLY A 356 -28.22 -27.43 -68.06
N ASN A 357 -28.34 -27.51 -69.39
CA ASN A 357 -28.61 -28.75 -70.14
C ASN A 357 -27.40 -29.28 -70.96
N GLY A 358 -26.21 -28.72 -70.76
CA GLY A 358 -24.96 -29.19 -71.36
C GLY A 358 -24.32 -30.37 -70.63
N SER A 359 -23.24 -30.91 -71.21
CA SER A 359 -22.46 -31.98 -70.57
C SER A 359 -21.93 -31.52 -69.21
N ASN A 360 -22.05 -32.39 -68.20
CA ASN A 360 -21.66 -32.13 -66.81
C ASN A 360 -22.45 -31.01 -66.08
N GLN A 361 -23.62 -30.61 -66.59
CA GLN A 361 -24.54 -29.69 -65.92
C GLN A 361 -25.70 -30.43 -65.25
N ILE A 362 -26.44 -29.74 -64.38
CA ILE A 362 -27.67 -30.23 -63.77
C ILE A 362 -28.84 -29.47 -64.41
N PRO A 363 -29.69 -30.12 -65.22
CA PRO A 363 -30.90 -29.48 -65.73
C PRO A 363 -31.85 -29.17 -64.57
N ASP A 364 -32.22 -27.90 -64.41
CA ASP A 364 -33.33 -27.54 -63.54
C ASP A 364 -34.68 -27.85 -64.20
N MET A 365 -35.78 -27.57 -63.48
CA MET A 365 -37.13 -27.85 -63.94
C MET A 365 -37.50 -27.11 -65.24
N SER A 366 -36.86 -25.98 -65.56
CA SER A 366 -37.16 -25.22 -66.78
C SER A 366 -36.76 -25.96 -68.06
N PHE A 367 -35.81 -26.89 -67.96
CA PHE A 367 -35.39 -27.75 -69.07
C PHE A 367 -36.32 -28.96 -69.29
N PHE A 368 -37.25 -29.22 -68.36
CA PHE A 368 -38.30 -30.21 -68.51
C PHE A 368 -39.61 -29.52 -68.93
N GLY A 369 -39.87 -29.47 -70.24
CA GLY A 369 -41.12 -28.92 -70.77
C GLY A 369 -42.29 -29.89 -70.60
N GLY A 370 -43.53 -29.41 -70.61
CA GLY A 370 -44.68 -30.31 -70.62
C GLY A 370 -46.02 -29.61 -70.69
N GLY A 371 -47.05 -30.39 -70.93
CA GLY A 371 -48.45 -29.97 -70.98
C GLY A 371 -49.38 -31.17 -70.83
N GLN A 372 -50.68 -30.98 -71.05
CA GLN A 372 -51.62 -32.09 -70.99
C GLN A 372 -51.26 -33.14 -72.05
N GLY A 373 -50.94 -34.36 -71.60
CA GLY A 373 -50.61 -35.48 -72.48
C GLY A 373 -49.22 -35.44 -73.09
N TRP A 374 -48.29 -34.60 -72.62
CA TRP A 374 -46.90 -34.65 -73.07
C TRP A 374 -45.89 -34.06 -72.09
N PHE A 375 -44.65 -34.51 -72.19
CA PHE A 375 -43.50 -33.88 -71.56
C PHE A 375 -42.25 -34.00 -72.43
N LYS A 376 -41.31 -33.09 -72.21
CA LYS A 376 -40.02 -32.98 -72.91
C LYS A 376 -38.88 -33.14 -71.91
N MET A 377 -37.91 -33.96 -72.27
CA MET A 377 -36.68 -34.16 -71.52
C MET A 377 -35.61 -33.11 -71.92
N PRO A 378 -34.63 -32.82 -71.05
CA PRO A 378 -33.57 -31.82 -71.32
C PRO A 378 -32.73 -32.11 -72.56
N ASP A 379 -32.65 -33.37 -72.99
CA ASP A 379 -31.96 -33.81 -74.21
C ASP A 379 -32.76 -33.52 -75.51
N GLY A 380 -33.94 -32.93 -75.37
CA GLY A 380 -34.80 -32.56 -76.49
C GLY A 380 -35.90 -33.58 -76.78
N ARG A 381 -35.82 -34.81 -76.28
CA ARG A 381 -36.81 -35.85 -76.56
C ARG A 381 -38.16 -35.51 -75.94
N ILE A 382 -39.23 -35.79 -76.67
CA ILE A 382 -40.60 -35.56 -76.25
C ILE A 382 -41.30 -36.91 -76.13
N ILE A 383 -42.07 -37.08 -75.07
CA ILE A 383 -43.02 -38.17 -74.90
C ILE A 383 -44.41 -37.58 -74.91
N GLN A 384 -45.28 -38.10 -75.76
CA GLN A 384 -46.70 -37.74 -75.82
C GLN A 384 -47.53 -38.98 -75.59
N TYR A 385 -48.66 -38.84 -74.91
CA TYR A 385 -49.54 -39.95 -74.60
C TYR A 385 -50.98 -39.47 -74.54
N GLY A 386 -51.90 -40.39 -74.80
CA GLY A 386 -53.30 -40.08 -74.80
C GLY A 386 -54.18 -41.30 -74.62
N TYR A 387 -55.46 -41.01 -74.48
CA TYR A 387 -56.52 -42.00 -74.34
C TYR A 387 -57.65 -41.61 -75.27
N THR A 388 -57.96 -42.45 -76.26
CA THR A 388 -58.89 -42.07 -77.32
C THR A 388 -59.71 -43.25 -77.78
N GLN A 389 -61.01 -43.06 -77.96
CA GLN A 389 -61.89 -44.07 -78.54
C GLN A 389 -61.61 -44.24 -80.05
N SER A 390 -61.38 -45.47 -80.51
CA SER A 390 -61.25 -45.84 -81.93
C SER A 390 -62.59 -45.75 -82.67
N ASP A 391 -62.54 -45.70 -84.00
CA ASP A 391 -63.72 -45.69 -84.86
C ASP A 391 -63.96 -47.11 -85.44
N PRO A 392 -65.20 -47.62 -85.43
CA PRO A 392 -65.51 -48.98 -85.89
C PRO A 392 -65.58 -49.11 -87.43
N ARG A 393 -65.48 -48.00 -88.18
CA ARG A 393 -65.59 -47.99 -89.65
C ARG A 393 -64.26 -47.64 -90.31
N GLU A 394 -63.52 -46.65 -89.81
CA GLU A 394 -62.30 -46.14 -90.43
C GLU A 394 -61.14 -45.89 -89.44
N PRO A 395 -59.87 -45.81 -89.89
CA PRO A 395 -58.78 -45.41 -89.01
C PRO A 395 -58.98 -43.98 -88.49
N LYS A 396 -58.86 -43.79 -87.18
CA LYS A 396 -59.01 -42.48 -86.55
C LYS A 396 -57.69 -41.72 -86.57
N ILE A 397 -57.72 -40.47 -87.01
CA ILE A 397 -56.54 -39.60 -87.00
C ILE A 397 -56.30 -39.08 -85.58
N ILE A 398 -55.11 -39.31 -85.05
CA ILE A 398 -54.65 -38.74 -83.79
C ILE A 398 -53.57 -37.71 -84.10
N ASN A 399 -53.83 -36.46 -83.76
CA ASN A 399 -52.86 -35.37 -83.84
C ASN A 399 -52.12 -35.24 -82.52
N PHE A 400 -50.80 -35.13 -82.58
CA PHE A 400 -49.99 -34.79 -81.42
C PHE A 400 -50.26 -33.36 -80.96
N SER A 401 -50.44 -33.16 -79.66
CA SER A 401 -50.69 -31.83 -79.08
C SER A 401 -49.52 -30.87 -79.29
N THR A 402 -48.31 -31.39 -79.44
CA THR A 402 -47.14 -30.65 -79.90
C THR A 402 -46.46 -31.47 -80.99
N PRO A 403 -46.44 -31.05 -82.27
CA PRO A 403 -45.72 -31.78 -83.30
C PRO A 403 -44.27 -32.03 -82.88
N PHE A 404 -43.76 -33.23 -83.14
CA PHE A 404 -42.34 -33.51 -82.93
C PHE A 404 -41.52 -32.61 -83.86
N PRO A 405 -40.59 -31.79 -83.34
CA PRO A 405 -39.81 -30.86 -84.17
C PRO A 405 -39.17 -31.53 -85.39
N THR A 406 -38.61 -32.73 -85.21
CA THR A 406 -37.90 -33.50 -86.23
C THR A 406 -38.70 -34.72 -86.67
N GLN A 407 -38.96 -35.66 -85.76
CA GLN A 407 -39.64 -36.92 -86.10
C GLN A 407 -40.25 -37.63 -84.89
N CYS A 408 -41.30 -38.40 -85.12
CA CYS A 408 -41.77 -39.44 -84.19
C CYS A 408 -40.97 -40.73 -84.43
N PHE A 409 -40.30 -41.25 -83.40
CA PHE A 409 -39.56 -42.51 -83.49
C PHE A 409 -40.49 -43.72 -83.49
N GLY A 410 -41.65 -43.62 -82.86
CA GLY A 410 -42.62 -44.69 -82.82
C GLY A 410 -43.78 -44.40 -81.89
N VAL A 411 -44.88 -45.13 -82.12
CA VAL A 411 -46.10 -45.09 -81.32
C VAL A 411 -46.47 -46.51 -80.97
N THR A 412 -46.80 -46.76 -79.70
CA THR A 412 -47.45 -48.00 -79.27
C THR A 412 -48.82 -47.68 -78.70
N SER A 413 -49.75 -48.62 -78.87
CA SER A 413 -51.11 -48.51 -78.38
C SER A 413 -51.55 -49.80 -77.70
N SER A 414 -52.47 -49.67 -76.75
CA SER A 414 -53.08 -50.80 -76.05
C SER A 414 -54.56 -50.54 -75.81
N GLY A 415 -55.40 -51.53 -76.09
CA GLY A 415 -56.77 -51.55 -75.61
C GLY A 415 -56.80 -51.63 -74.08
N THR A 416 -57.74 -50.91 -73.47
CA THR A 416 -57.97 -50.94 -72.01
C THR A 416 -59.24 -51.70 -71.63
N ASP A 417 -60.11 -51.98 -72.59
CA ASP A 417 -61.31 -52.80 -72.40
C ASP A 417 -61.02 -54.25 -72.82
N HIS A 418 -61.03 -55.16 -71.84
CA HIS A 418 -60.79 -56.59 -72.04
C HIS A 418 -61.78 -57.26 -73.01
N ASN A 419 -62.97 -56.67 -73.19
CA ASN A 419 -64.06 -57.28 -73.95
C ASN A 419 -64.25 -56.68 -75.34
N ALA A 420 -63.51 -55.63 -75.72
CA ALA A 420 -63.83 -54.84 -76.92
C ALA A 420 -62.77 -54.86 -78.02
N ALA A 421 -61.46 -54.92 -77.72
CA ALA A 421 -60.41 -55.10 -78.73
C ALA A 421 -59.24 -55.90 -78.17
N ASN A 422 -58.76 -56.88 -78.93
CA ASN A 422 -57.55 -57.64 -78.60
C ASN A 422 -56.36 -57.29 -79.51
N ILE A 423 -56.55 -56.43 -80.52
CA ILE A 423 -55.49 -55.90 -81.39
C ILE A 423 -55.66 -54.39 -81.54
N SER A 424 -54.60 -53.62 -81.28
CA SER A 424 -54.51 -52.21 -81.60
C SER A 424 -53.33 -51.94 -82.52
N GLY A 425 -53.52 -51.01 -83.47
CA GLY A 425 -52.50 -50.67 -84.46
C GLY A 425 -52.36 -49.17 -84.63
N CYS A 426 -51.10 -48.74 -84.75
CA CYS A 426 -50.71 -47.39 -85.12
C CYS A 426 -50.06 -47.43 -86.51
N GLY A 427 -50.65 -46.77 -87.50
CA GLY A 427 -50.16 -46.73 -88.88
C GLY A 427 -49.94 -45.31 -89.37
N GLY A 428 -49.14 -45.14 -90.43
CA GLY A 428 -48.87 -43.82 -91.04
C GLY A 428 -48.37 -42.79 -90.04
N ILE A 429 -47.42 -43.18 -89.18
CA ILE A 429 -46.85 -42.32 -88.14
C ILE A 429 -45.93 -41.29 -88.80
N ASP A 430 -46.18 -40.01 -88.54
CA ASP A 430 -45.29 -38.91 -88.89
C ASP A 430 -45.04 -38.00 -87.67
N ARG A 431 -44.46 -36.82 -87.88
CA ARG A 431 -44.16 -35.88 -86.78
C ARG A 431 -45.40 -35.16 -86.22
N PHE A 432 -46.52 -35.19 -86.94
CA PHE A 432 -47.76 -34.49 -86.60
C PHE A 432 -48.81 -35.43 -85.99
N GLY A 433 -48.81 -36.70 -86.34
CA GLY A 433 -49.78 -37.65 -85.85
C GLY A 433 -49.61 -39.08 -86.36
N PHE A 434 -50.67 -39.86 -86.18
CA PHE A 434 -50.75 -41.23 -86.67
C PHE A 434 -52.22 -41.67 -86.84
N TYR A 435 -52.44 -42.74 -87.60
CA TYR A 435 -53.72 -43.42 -87.70
C TYR A 435 -53.85 -44.49 -86.62
N LEU A 436 -54.90 -44.39 -85.81
CA LEU A 436 -55.25 -45.34 -84.77
C LEU A 436 -56.37 -46.27 -85.27
N SER A 437 -56.20 -47.57 -85.06
CA SER A 437 -57.24 -48.56 -85.32
C SER A 437 -57.24 -49.62 -84.23
N ALA A 438 -58.44 -50.15 -83.94
CA ALA A 438 -58.63 -51.26 -83.02
C ALA A 438 -59.48 -52.32 -83.71
N TRP A 439 -59.15 -53.58 -83.44
CA TRP A 439 -59.87 -54.72 -83.97
C TRP A 439 -60.18 -55.71 -82.86
N HIS A 440 -61.33 -56.36 -83.02
CA HIS A 440 -61.70 -57.53 -82.27
C HIS A 440 -61.58 -58.74 -83.20
N VAL A 441 -60.87 -59.76 -82.74
CA VAL A 441 -60.79 -61.05 -83.42
C VAL A 441 -61.76 -62.00 -82.74
N ASP A 442 -62.89 -62.27 -83.39
CA ASP A 442 -63.88 -63.23 -82.91
C ASP A 442 -63.38 -64.66 -83.19
N SER A 443 -63.32 -65.50 -82.16
CA SER A 443 -63.04 -66.92 -82.32
C SER A 443 -64.35 -67.71 -82.48
N GLU A 444 -64.86 -67.83 -83.71
CA GLU A 444 -65.91 -68.81 -84.00
C GLU A 444 -65.27 -70.21 -84.15
N THR A 445 -65.54 -71.10 -83.18
CA THR A 445 -64.98 -72.46 -83.11
C THR A 445 -65.52 -73.43 -84.16
N THR A 446 -66.39 -73.00 -85.07
CA THR A 446 -67.18 -73.93 -85.89
C THR A 446 -66.85 -73.90 -87.39
N ASN A 447 -65.95 -73.03 -87.89
CA ASN A 447 -65.57 -73.10 -89.32
C ASN A 447 -64.21 -72.50 -89.78
N ARG A 448 -63.16 -72.42 -88.93
CA ARG A 448 -61.77 -72.02 -89.31
C ARG A 448 -61.59 -70.72 -90.11
N ILE A 449 -62.62 -69.88 -90.25
CA ILE A 449 -62.54 -68.53 -90.82
C ILE A 449 -62.44 -67.56 -89.63
N VAL A 450 -61.36 -66.79 -89.58
CA VAL A 450 -61.16 -65.74 -88.57
C VAL A 450 -61.66 -64.42 -89.15
N THR A 451 -62.72 -63.86 -88.58
CA THR A 451 -63.22 -62.54 -88.96
C THR A 451 -62.55 -61.48 -88.07
N ILE A 452 -61.92 -60.49 -88.69
CA ILE A 452 -61.30 -59.35 -87.99
C ILE A 452 -62.18 -58.13 -88.20
N ASN A 453 -62.91 -57.73 -87.16
CA ASN A 453 -63.83 -56.59 -87.22
C ASN A 453 -63.21 -55.37 -86.54
N ARG A 454 -63.33 -54.19 -87.17
CA ARG A 454 -63.01 -52.93 -86.48
C ARG A 454 -64.01 -52.69 -85.37
N THR A 455 -63.53 -52.14 -84.26
CA THR A 455 -64.32 -51.96 -83.04
C THR A 455 -64.11 -50.56 -82.47
N ALA A 456 -65.13 -50.05 -81.78
CA ALA A 456 -65.11 -48.77 -81.10
C ALA A 456 -64.77 -48.98 -79.62
N THR A 457 -63.50 -48.83 -79.25
CA THR A 457 -63.05 -48.97 -77.86
C THR A 457 -62.02 -47.91 -77.51
N HIS A 458 -61.86 -47.65 -76.22
CA HIS A 458 -60.82 -46.74 -75.77
C HIS A 458 -59.45 -47.39 -75.84
N ILE A 459 -58.52 -46.70 -76.48
CA ILE A 459 -57.14 -47.12 -76.66
C ILE A 459 -56.24 -46.09 -75.97
N SER A 460 -55.36 -46.57 -75.10
CA SER A 460 -54.24 -45.78 -74.61
C SER A 460 -53.10 -45.86 -75.63
N TRP A 461 -52.39 -44.74 -75.81
CA TRP A 461 -51.23 -44.69 -76.70
C TRP A 461 -50.12 -43.84 -76.10
N ILE A 462 -48.89 -44.16 -76.48
CA ILE A 462 -47.69 -43.39 -76.14
C ILE A 462 -46.79 -43.31 -77.38
N ALA A 463 -46.29 -42.11 -77.63
CA ALA A 463 -45.43 -41.75 -78.73
C ALA A 463 -44.15 -41.12 -78.19
N VAL A 464 -43.01 -41.44 -78.81
CA VAL A 464 -41.71 -40.87 -78.45
C VAL A 464 -41.07 -40.29 -79.71
N GLY A 465 -40.49 -39.09 -79.60
CA GLY A 465 -39.87 -38.40 -80.73
C GLY A 465 -38.95 -37.26 -80.29
N ILE A 466 -38.45 -36.50 -81.25
CA ILE A 466 -37.60 -35.31 -81.03
C ILE A 466 -37.91 -34.21 -82.03
#